data_AF-A0A926X6H4-F1
#
_entry.id   AF-A0A926X6H4-F1
#
_cell.length_a   1.000
_cell.length_b   1.000
_cell.length_c   1.000
_cell.angle_alpha   90.00
_cell.angle_beta   90.00
_cell.angle_gamma   90.00
#
_symmetry.space_group_name_H-M   'P 1'
#
loop_
_entity.id
_entity.type
_entity.pdbx_description
1 polymer ?
#
loop_
_entity_poly.entity_id
_entity_poly.type
_entity_poly.pdbx_seq_one_letter_code
_entity_poly.pdbx_strand_id
1 'polypeptide(L)'
;MYKGEIDFRADFSGIEFESIEIVPFSPKVPKITLKSSEEGISLKIEIANAESSKEVICEAEKTAKHLAKILTFKSGSYHQDFKIVQKNLMQELPDGTNRMITYVVGMTEHLCNVRTSLVIKPDKLPQFKSSIQKISQNQSPYYDLFYFALGLQDPIAKFMVLYNIALDLCKRQNSKTQEWEEKQKYVDEFILSIRPNVPVYSFQRKDSIISETIYTKLRNQVGHTRPDTNLEETRNEMVTNLNPFISIISELISQKISNV
;
A
#
# COMPACT_ATOMS: atom_id res chain seq x y z
N MET A 1 -27.25 -20.34 -9.79
CA MET A 1 -25.88 -19.90 -9.40
C MET A 1 -25.63 -18.51 -10.01
N TYR A 2 -24.80 -17.67 -9.38
CA TYR A 2 -24.46 -16.35 -9.92
C TYR A 2 -23.03 -16.32 -10.44
N LYS A 3 -22.84 -15.62 -11.56
CA LYS A 3 -21.55 -15.18 -12.07
C LYS A 3 -21.65 -13.72 -12.47
N GLY A 4 -20.53 -13.02 -12.60
CA GLY A 4 -20.58 -11.64 -13.04
C GLY A 4 -19.23 -11.07 -13.42
N GLU A 5 -19.29 -9.96 -14.13
CA GLU A 5 -18.17 -9.12 -14.48
C GLU A 5 -18.42 -7.75 -13.85
N ILE A 6 -17.49 -7.29 -13.02
CA ILE A 6 -17.57 -5.97 -12.38
C ILE A 6 -16.40 -5.15 -12.87
N ASP A 7 -16.73 -3.99 -13.44
CA ASP A 7 -15.74 -3.01 -13.88
C ASP A 7 -15.59 -1.92 -12.83
N PHE A 8 -14.34 -1.63 -12.52
CA PHE A 8 -13.93 -0.58 -11.62
C PHE A 8 -13.00 0.40 -12.32
N ARG A 9 -12.91 1.60 -11.75
CA ARG A 9 -11.96 2.63 -12.12
C ARG A 9 -11.40 3.30 -10.87
N ALA A 10 -10.15 3.69 -10.94
CA ALA A 10 -9.58 4.61 -9.97
C ALA A 10 -8.58 5.54 -10.65
N ASP A 11 -8.48 6.75 -10.09
CA ASP A 11 -7.50 7.72 -10.52
C ASP A 11 -6.12 7.32 -9.99
N PHE A 12 -5.39 6.65 -10.86
CA PHE A 12 -4.00 6.27 -10.69
C PHE A 12 -3.19 7.04 -11.73
N SER A 13 -3.20 8.36 -11.64
CA SER A 13 -2.51 9.17 -12.65
C SER A 13 -0.99 8.90 -12.63
N GLY A 14 -0.47 8.70 -13.84
CA GLY A 14 0.95 8.49 -14.14
C GLY A 14 1.45 7.05 -14.00
N ILE A 15 0.58 6.05 -13.80
CA ILE A 15 0.93 4.64 -14.04
C ILE A 15 0.51 4.24 -15.45
N GLU A 16 1.47 3.87 -16.30
CA GLU A 16 1.22 3.49 -17.70
C GLU A 16 1.65 2.04 -17.99
N PHE A 17 0.72 1.24 -18.52
CA PHE A 17 0.89 -0.12 -19.05
C PHE A 17 -0.34 -0.54 -19.91
N GLU A 18 -0.13 -1.35 -20.95
CA GLU A 18 -1.23 -1.72 -21.88
C GLU A 18 -2.35 -2.52 -21.20
N SER A 19 -2.04 -3.73 -20.73
CA SER A 19 -3.01 -4.60 -20.06
C SER A 19 -2.25 -5.69 -19.31
N ILE A 20 -2.69 -5.99 -18.10
CA ILE A 20 -2.12 -7.06 -17.28
C ILE A 20 -3.24 -7.97 -16.80
N GLU A 21 -3.12 -9.25 -17.12
CA GLU A 21 -3.92 -10.29 -16.50
C GLU A 21 -3.21 -10.82 -15.24
N ILE A 22 -3.90 -10.76 -14.10
CA ILE A 22 -3.38 -11.19 -12.81
C ILE A 22 -4.00 -12.54 -12.45
N VAL A 23 -3.20 -13.41 -11.84
CA VAL A 23 -3.67 -14.71 -11.36
C VAL A 23 -4.66 -14.48 -10.22
N PRO A 24 -5.82 -15.16 -10.23
CA PRO A 24 -6.83 -15.12 -9.18
C PRO A 24 -6.30 -15.23 -7.74
N PHE A 25 -6.88 -14.47 -6.82
CA PHE A 25 -6.61 -14.60 -5.37
C PHE A 25 -7.60 -15.52 -4.65
N SER A 26 -8.68 -15.88 -5.33
CA SER A 26 -9.78 -16.68 -4.81
C SER A 26 -10.29 -17.60 -5.92
N PRO A 27 -10.69 -18.83 -5.61
CA PRO A 27 -11.27 -19.74 -6.61
C PRO A 27 -12.56 -19.18 -7.24
N LYS A 28 -13.21 -18.21 -6.58
CA LYS A 28 -14.40 -17.52 -7.11
C LYS A 28 -14.06 -16.41 -8.09
N VAL A 29 -12.80 -16.02 -8.22
CA VAL A 29 -12.37 -14.89 -9.06
C VAL A 29 -11.55 -15.43 -10.23
N PRO A 30 -12.14 -16.07 -11.27
CA PRO A 30 -11.38 -16.74 -12.33
C PRO A 30 -10.43 -15.81 -13.09
N LYS A 31 -10.70 -14.51 -13.16
CA LYS A 31 -9.90 -13.58 -13.94
C LYS A 31 -9.93 -12.15 -13.40
N ILE A 32 -8.77 -11.51 -13.46
CA ILE A 32 -8.55 -10.12 -13.09
C ILE A 32 -7.76 -9.46 -14.21
N THR A 33 -8.30 -8.38 -14.78
CA THR A 33 -7.63 -7.60 -15.83
C THR A 33 -7.45 -6.16 -15.38
N LEU A 34 -6.22 -5.67 -15.37
CA LEU A 34 -5.90 -4.26 -15.20
C LEU A 34 -5.53 -3.65 -16.55
N LYS A 35 -5.97 -2.42 -16.80
CA LYS A 35 -5.50 -1.60 -17.94
C LYS A 35 -5.30 -0.17 -17.49
N SER A 36 -4.17 0.43 -17.83
CA SER A 36 -3.98 1.86 -17.66
C SER A 36 -4.61 2.64 -18.81
N SER A 37 -4.97 3.88 -18.55
CA SER A 37 -5.50 4.85 -19.50
C SER A 37 -5.14 6.26 -19.03
N GLU A 38 -5.37 7.28 -19.86
CA GLU A 38 -5.19 8.67 -19.46
C GLU A 38 -6.06 9.07 -18.24
N GLU A 39 -7.20 8.39 -18.05
CA GLU A 39 -8.15 8.62 -16.96
C GLU A 39 -7.81 7.81 -15.68
N GLY A 40 -6.67 7.11 -15.65
CA GLY A 40 -6.24 6.26 -14.54
C GLY A 40 -6.28 4.78 -14.87
N ILE A 41 -6.50 3.93 -13.87
CA ILE A 41 -6.51 2.47 -14.03
C ILE A 41 -7.94 1.95 -14.04
N SER A 42 -8.26 1.18 -15.08
CA SER A 42 -9.46 0.34 -15.13
C SER A 42 -9.13 -1.07 -14.66
N LEU A 43 -10.04 -1.63 -13.87
CA LEU A 43 -9.94 -2.95 -13.29
C LEU A 43 -11.22 -3.71 -13.59
N LYS A 44 -11.08 -4.82 -14.31
CA LYS A 44 -12.17 -5.75 -14.60
C LYS A 44 -11.97 -7.02 -13.80
N ILE A 45 -13.00 -7.41 -13.05
CA ILE A 45 -12.99 -8.62 -12.22
C ILE A 45 -14.14 -9.53 -12.66
N GLU A 46 -13.79 -10.75 -13.06
CA GLU A 46 -14.75 -11.82 -13.33
C GLU A 46 -14.93 -12.67 -12.08
N ILE A 47 -16.18 -12.95 -11.70
CA ILE A 47 -16.58 -13.77 -10.57
C ILE A 47 -17.41 -14.96 -11.07
N ALA A 48 -17.10 -16.15 -10.57
CA ALA A 48 -17.83 -17.39 -10.84
C ALA A 48 -18.31 -18.05 -9.55
N ASN A 49 -19.36 -18.87 -9.66
CA ASN A 49 -19.85 -19.75 -8.61
C ASN A 49 -20.25 -19.04 -7.30
N ALA A 50 -20.91 -17.88 -7.40
CA ALA A 50 -21.48 -17.19 -6.25
C ALA A 50 -22.92 -17.67 -5.96
N GLU A 51 -23.29 -17.66 -4.69
CA GLU A 51 -24.62 -18.02 -4.18
C GLU A 51 -25.63 -16.87 -4.37
N SER A 52 -25.15 -15.63 -4.43
CA SER A 52 -25.99 -14.45 -4.60
C SER A 52 -25.30 -13.34 -5.41
N SER A 53 -26.10 -12.41 -5.95
CA SER A 53 -25.60 -11.17 -6.56
C SER A 53 -24.80 -10.30 -5.58
N LYS A 54 -25.22 -10.27 -4.30
CA LYS A 54 -24.51 -9.55 -3.23
C LYS A 54 -23.11 -10.10 -3.04
N GLU A 55 -22.98 -11.44 -3.04
CA GLU A 55 -21.68 -12.08 -2.91
C GLU A 55 -20.75 -11.77 -4.09
N VAL A 56 -21.27 -11.75 -5.34
CA VAL A 56 -20.48 -11.33 -6.51
C VAL A 56 -19.86 -9.95 -6.30
N ILE A 57 -20.67 -9.00 -5.84
CA ILE A 57 -20.22 -7.62 -5.61
C ILE A 57 -19.19 -7.58 -4.46
N CYS A 58 -19.48 -8.24 -3.34
CA CYS A 58 -18.57 -8.25 -2.18
C CYS A 58 -17.20 -8.86 -2.51
N GLU A 59 -17.15 -9.98 -3.25
CA GLU A 59 -15.87 -10.61 -3.64
C GLU A 59 -15.09 -9.73 -4.63
N ALA A 60 -15.78 -9.07 -5.56
CA ALA A 60 -15.16 -8.12 -6.49
C ALA A 60 -14.60 -6.90 -5.75
N GLU A 61 -15.36 -6.28 -4.83
CA GLU A 61 -14.91 -5.13 -4.03
C GLU A 61 -13.73 -5.49 -3.13
N LYS A 62 -13.76 -6.66 -2.49
CA LYS A 62 -12.65 -7.17 -1.68
C LYS A 62 -11.38 -7.33 -2.51
N THR A 63 -11.51 -7.89 -3.71
CA THR A 63 -10.41 -8.06 -4.67
C THR A 63 -9.87 -6.71 -5.13
N ALA A 64 -10.74 -5.77 -5.48
CA ALA A 64 -10.36 -4.43 -5.91
C ALA A 64 -9.62 -3.65 -4.82
N LYS A 65 -10.14 -3.68 -3.58
CA LYS A 65 -9.48 -3.07 -2.42
C LYS A 65 -8.11 -3.69 -2.14
N HIS A 66 -7.98 -5.01 -2.29
CA HIS A 66 -6.70 -5.69 -2.17
C HIS A 66 -5.69 -5.20 -3.22
N LEU A 67 -6.11 -5.08 -4.49
CA LEU A 67 -5.26 -4.56 -5.55
C LEU A 67 -4.83 -3.10 -5.32
N ALA A 68 -5.74 -2.23 -4.83
CA ALA A 68 -5.39 -0.84 -4.51
C ALA A 68 -4.25 -0.75 -3.48
N LYS A 69 -4.28 -1.61 -2.46
CA LYS A 69 -3.21 -1.73 -1.45
C LYS A 69 -1.88 -2.14 -2.08
N ILE A 70 -1.90 -3.13 -2.98
CA ILE A 70 -0.68 -3.62 -3.64
C ILE A 70 -0.09 -2.56 -4.58
N LEU A 71 -0.93 -1.91 -5.37
CA LEU A 71 -0.50 -0.84 -6.27
C LEU A 71 0.07 0.35 -5.49
N THR A 72 -0.55 0.71 -4.36
CA THR A 72 -0.03 1.71 -3.42
C THR A 72 1.32 1.31 -2.87
N PHE A 73 1.47 0.06 -2.42
CA PHE A 73 2.74 -0.44 -1.92
C PHE A 73 3.84 -0.42 -2.99
N LYS A 74 3.52 -0.82 -4.23
CA LYS A 74 4.49 -0.87 -5.34
C LYS A 74 4.89 0.48 -5.89
N SER A 75 3.96 1.43 -5.92
CA SER A 75 4.24 2.78 -6.40
C SER A 75 4.84 3.69 -5.31
N GLY A 76 4.73 3.30 -4.03
CA GLY A 76 5.09 4.16 -2.91
C GLY A 76 4.22 5.40 -2.78
N SER A 77 3.06 5.41 -3.45
CA SER A 77 2.14 6.55 -3.50
C SER A 77 0.74 6.08 -3.17
N TYR A 78 -0.01 6.86 -2.39
CA TYR A 78 -1.38 6.51 -2.05
C TYR A 78 -2.28 6.58 -3.28
N HIS A 79 -3.01 5.51 -3.52
CA HIS A 79 -4.06 5.49 -4.51
C HIS A 79 -5.40 5.18 -3.86
N GLN A 80 -6.42 5.94 -4.28
CA GLN A 80 -7.77 5.78 -3.76
C GLN A 80 -8.34 4.41 -4.14
N ASP A 81 -9.36 3.99 -3.39
CA ASP A 81 -10.10 2.77 -3.69
C ASP A 81 -10.74 2.84 -5.08
N PHE A 82 -10.70 1.70 -5.76
CA PHE A 82 -11.44 1.44 -7.00
C PHE A 82 -12.94 1.68 -6.81
N LYS A 83 -13.52 2.51 -7.67
CA LYS A 83 -14.96 2.79 -7.74
C LYS A 83 -15.62 1.92 -8.80
N ILE A 84 -16.78 1.35 -8.49
CA ILE A 84 -17.53 0.55 -9.46
C ILE A 84 -18.11 1.46 -10.53
N VAL A 85 -17.84 1.12 -11.79
CA VAL A 85 -18.39 1.79 -12.98
C VAL A 85 -19.56 0.99 -13.55
N GLN A 86 -19.41 -0.34 -13.63
CA GLN A 86 -20.40 -1.22 -14.25
C GLN A 86 -20.47 -2.56 -13.53
N LYS A 87 -21.67 -3.14 -13.48
CA LYS A 87 -21.92 -4.48 -12.95
C LYS A 87 -22.72 -5.28 -13.98
N ASN A 88 -22.12 -6.34 -14.53
CA ASN A 88 -22.78 -7.29 -15.41
C ASN A 88 -22.96 -8.60 -14.64
N LEU A 89 -24.17 -8.90 -14.17
CA LEU A 89 -24.46 -10.12 -13.41
C LEU A 89 -25.25 -11.10 -14.27
N MET A 90 -24.98 -12.38 -14.11
CA MET A 90 -25.74 -13.46 -14.73
C MET A 90 -26.19 -14.45 -13.65
N GLN A 91 -27.48 -14.72 -13.62
CA GLN A 91 -28.10 -15.71 -12.75
C GLN A 91 -28.52 -16.91 -13.61
N GLU A 92 -28.00 -18.09 -13.26
CA GLU A 92 -28.48 -19.36 -13.78
C GLU A 92 -29.74 -19.78 -12.99
N LEU A 93 -30.84 -19.98 -13.71
CA LEU A 93 -32.15 -20.37 -13.19
C LEU A 93 -32.27 -21.91 -13.13
N PRO A 94 -33.23 -22.46 -12.34
CA PRO A 94 -33.40 -23.90 -12.19
C PRO A 94 -33.69 -24.67 -13.48
N ASP A 95 -34.22 -23.98 -14.50
CA ASP A 95 -34.52 -24.53 -15.83
C ASP A 95 -33.30 -24.53 -16.78
N GLY A 96 -32.12 -24.10 -16.30
CA GLY A 96 -30.89 -23.97 -17.06
C GLY A 96 -30.82 -22.69 -17.91
N THR A 97 -31.83 -21.82 -17.87
CA THR A 97 -31.78 -20.52 -18.56
C THR A 97 -30.96 -19.51 -17.76
N ASN A 98 -30.43 -18.51 -18.47
CA ASN A 98 -29.62 -17.45 -17.86
C ASN A 98 -30.35 -16.11 -17.90
N ARG A 99 -30.43 -15.44 -16.75
CA ARG A 99 -30.92 -14.06 -16.63
C ARG A 99 -29.74 -13.11 -16.48
N MET A 100 -29.58 -12.20 -17.44
CA MET A 100 -28.59 -11.12 -17.37
C MET A 100 -29.19 -9.90 -16.64
N ILE A 101 -28.40 -9.30 -15.75
CA ILE A 101 -28.76 -8.11 -14.99
C ILE A 101 -27.59 -7.14 -15.08
N THR A 102 -27.76 -6.05 -15.82
CA THR A 102 -26.74 -5.00 -15.99
C THR A 102 -27.11 -3.77 -15.17
N TYR A 103 -26.17 -3.32 -14.35
CA TYR A 103 -26.26 -2.05 -13.63
C TYR A 103 -25.15 -1.14 -14.13
N VAL A 104 -25.52 0.01 -14.68
CA VAL A 104 -24.58 1.10 -14.97
C VAL A 104 -24.67 2.09 -13.82
N VAL A 105 -23.55 2.32 -13.15
CA VAL A 105 -23.49 3.29 -12.05
C VAL A 105 -23.11 4.63 -12.65
N GLY A 106 -24.04 5.58 -12.65
CA GLY A 106 -23.74 6.96 -13.04
C GLY A 106 -22.75 7.56 -12.04
N MET A 107 -21.51 7.75 -12.46
CA MET A 107 -20.48 8.37 -11.62
C MET A 107 -20.73 9.87 -11.55
N THR A 108 -21.26 10.36 -10.44
CA THR A 108 -21.28 11.78 -10.10
C THR A 108 -20.21 12.02 -9.03
N GLU A 109 -18.95 12.30 -9.36
CA GLU A 109 -18.02 12.78 -8.32
C GLU A 109 -16.75 13.47 -8.81
N HIS A 110 -16.35 14.48 -8.03
CA HIS A 110 -15.12 15.24 -8.11
C HIS A 110 -13.91 14.37 -7.73
N LEU A 111 -12.98 14.19 -8.66
CA LEU A 111 -11.72 13.49 -8.44
C LEU A 111 -10.64 14.49 -8.00
N CYS A 112 -10.02 14.22 -6.85
CA CYS A 112 -8.81 14.93 -6.43
C CYS A 112 -7.60 14.20 -7.02
N ASN A 113 -7.01 14.78 -8.06
CA ASN A 113 -5.90 14.17 -8.79
C ASN A 113 -4.58 14.33 -8.03
N VAL A 114 -3.95 13.21 -7.64
CA VAL A 114 -2.54 13.20 -7.21
C VAL A 114 -1.70 12.65 -8.35
N ARG A 115 -1.01 13.53 -9.08
CA ARG A 115 -0.13 13.17 -10.21
C ARG A 115 1.15 12.48 -9.71
N THR A 116 1.29 11.19 -10.00
CA THR A 116 2.53 10.43 -9.76
C THR A 116 2.99 9.74 -11.03
N SER A 117 4.03 10.26 -11.70
CA SER A 117 4.54 9.67 -12.95
C SER A 117 5.40 8.43 -12.68
N LEU A 118 4.77 7.26 -12.50
CA LEU A 118 5.41 5.95 -12.55
C LEU A 118 5.16 5.29 -13.91
N VAL A 119 5.95 5.63 -14.92
CA VAL A 119 5.87 4.97 -16.23
C VAL A 119 6.50 3.58 -16.14
N ILE A 120 5.69 2.52 -16.30
CA ILE A 120 6.18 1.14 -16.32
C ILE A 120 6.54 0.80 -17.76
N LYS A 121 7.83 0.86 -18.06
CA LYS A 121 8.34 0.48 -19.38
C LYS A 121 7.98 -0.98 -19.71
N PRO A 122 7.72 -1.33 -20.98
CA PRO A 122 7.31 -2.68 -21.39
C PRO A 122 8.28 -3.79 -20.93
N ASP A 123 9.59 -3.52 -20.89
CA ASP A 123 10.63 -4.43 -20.42
C ASP A 123 10.51 -4.77 -18.91
N LYS A 124 9.91 -3.86 -18.12
CA LYS A 124 9.69 -4.03 -16.68
C LYS A 124 8.32 -4.61 -16.34
N LEU A 125 7.42 -4.73 -17.32
CA LEU A 125 6.06 -5.24 -17.13
C LEU A 125 6.01 -6.67 -16.57
N PRO A 126 6.84 -7.63 -17.03
CA PRO A 126 6.86 -8.98 -16.48
C PRO A 126 7.27 -9.00 -15.00
N GLN A 127 8.28 -8.20 -14.63
CA GLN A 127 8.74 -8.07 -13.25
C GLN A 127 7.66 -7.43 -12.38
N PHE A 128 6.99 -6.39 -12.88
CA PHE A 128 5.88 -5.76 -12.19
C PHE A 128 4.73 -6.74 -11.94
N LYS A 129 4.29 -7.48 -12.97
CA LYS A 129 3.26 -8.53 -12.86
C LYS A 129 3.64 -9.59 -11.82
N SER A 130 4.85 -10.14 -11.91
CA SER A 130 5.35 -11.13 -10.94
C SER A 130 5.36 -10.59 -9.52
N SER A 131 5.75 -9.32 -9.36
CA SER A 131 5.82 -8.68 -8.05
C SER A 131 4.44 -8.40 -7.43
N ILE A 132 3.44 -8.04 -8.24
CA ILE A 132 2.04 -7.94 -7.80
C ILE A 132 1.55 -9.31 -7.35
N GLN A 133 1.74 -10.34 -8.17
CA GLN A 133 1.31 -11.70 -7.87
C GLN A 133 1.92 -12.23 -6.56
N LYS A 134 3.23 -12.04 -6.36
CA LYS A 134 3.91 -12.47 -5.14
C LYS A 134 3.35 -11.77 -3.89
N ILE A 135 3.08 -10.46 -3.98
CA ILE A 135 2.47 -9.72 -2.87
C ILE A 135 1.05 -10.21 -2.62
N SER A 136 0.25 -10.42 -3.66
CA SER A 136 -1.14 -10.85 -3.49
C SER A 136 -1.27 -12.20 -2.78
N GLN A 137 -0.31 -13.10 -3.02
CA GLN A 137 -0.25 -14.39 -2.33
C GLN A 137 0.16 -14.25 -0.86
N ASN A 138 0.84 -13.16 -0.48
CA ASN A 138 1.33 -12.91 0.85
C ASN A 138 0.45 -11.87 1.57
N GLN A 139 -0.54 -12.34 2.33
CA GLN A 139 -1.52 -11.49 3.02
C GLN A 139 -0.98 -10.83 4.30
N SER A 140 0.18 -10.18 4.20
CA SER A 140 0.79 -9.54 5.36
C SER A 140 0.02 -8.30 5.83
N PRO A 141 -0.25 -8.16 7.14
CA PRO A 141 -0.94 -6.99 7.68
C PRO A 141 -0.17 -5.68 7.47
N TYR A 142 1.14 -5.74 7.20
CA TYR A 142 1.94 -4.54 6.94
C TYR A 142 1.59 -3.85 5.62
N TYR A 143 1.03 -4.56 4.64
CA TYR A 143 0.51 -3.90 3.43
C TYR A 143 -0.69 -3.02 3.75
N ASP A 144 -1.54 -3.45 4.68
CA ASP A 144 -2.70 -2.70 5.14
C ASP A 144 -2.28 -1.47 5.95
N LEU A 145 -1.32 -1.64 6.86
CA LEU A 145 -0.77 -0.52 7.64
C LEU A 145 -0.04 0.50 6.76
N PHE A 146 0.71 0.03 5.75
CA PHE A 146 1.39 0.90 4.80
C PHE A 146 0.39 1.67 3.93
N TYR A 147 -0.64 0.99 3.42
CA TYR A 147 -1.74 1.62 2.68
C TYR A 147 -2.44 2.71 3.52
N PHE A 148 -2.77 2.38 4.77
CA PHE A 148 -3.35 3.32 5.72
C PHE A 148 -2.44 4.53 5.94
N ALA A 149 -1.14 4.31 6.20
CA ALA A 149 -0.18 5.38 6.42
C ALA A 149 -0.15 6.37 5.24
N LEU A 150 -0.05 5.86 4.01
CA LEU A 150 0.03 6.71 2.83
C LEU A 150 -1.26 7.51 2.57
N GLY A 151 -2.42 7.00 2.99
CA GLY A 151 -3.70 7.70 2.91
C GLY A 151 -3.87 8.88 3.89
N LEU A 152 -3.00 9.01 4.89
CA LEU A 152 -3.04 10.13 5.83
C LEU A 152 -2.67 11.45 5.14
N GLN A 153 -3.47 12.49 5.37
CA GLN A 153 -3.18 13.83 4.85
C GLN A 153 -2.14 14.57 5.69
N ASP A 154 -2.14 14.35 7.00
CA ASP A 154 -1.17 14.96 7.89
C ASP A 154 0.21 14.26 7.78
N PRO A 155 1.29 15.00 7.42
CA PRO A 155 2.61 14.42 7.22
C PRO A 155 3.22 13.88 8.52
N ILE A 156 2.92 14.48 9.68
CA ILE A 156 3.42 14.00 10.97
C ILE A 156 2.80 12.63 11.27
N ALA A 157 1.47 12.53 11.22
CA ALA A 157 0.77 11.27 11.44
C ALA A 157 1.26 10.16 10.48
N LYS A 158 1.40 10.48 9.19
CA LYS A 158 1.96 9.57 8.18
C LYS A 158 3.35 9.07 8.56
N PHE A 159 4.25 9.99 8.89
CA PHE A 159 5.61 9.67 9.30
C PHE A 159 5.64 8.77 10.54
N MET A 160 4.81 9.08 11.54
CA MET A 160 4.72 8.33 12.79
C MET A 160 4.20 6.90 12.57
N VAL A 161 3.18 6.72 11.73
CA VAL A 161 2.69 5.37 11.39
C VAL A 161 3.75 4.57 10.63
N LEU A 162 4.44 5.17 9.65
CA LEU A 162 5.54 4.53 8.93
C LEU A 162 6.69 4.11 9.87
N TYR A 163 7.04 4.97 10.83
CA TYR A 163 8.06 4.64 11.84
C TYR A 163 7.61 3.52 12.78
N ASN A 164 6.33 3.48 13.15
CA ASN A 164 5.79 2.38 13.95
C ASN A 164 5.83 1.04 13.21
N ILE A 165 5.61 1.04 11.89
CA ILE A 165 5.81 -0.15 11.05
C ILE A 165 7.27 -0.61 11.13
N ALA A 166 8.24 0.30 11.02
CA ALA A 166 9.66 -0.05 11.16
C ALA A 166 9.98 -0.64 12.53
N LEU A 167 9.50 -0.02 13.60
CA LEU A 167 9.71 -0.51 14.95
C LEU A 167 9.16 -1.91 15.15
N ASP A 168 8.00 -2.23 14.57
CA ASP A 168 7.37 -3.54 14.68
C ASP A 168 8.17 -4.62 13.92
N LEU A 169 8.59 -4.31 12.69
CA LEU A 169 9.35 -5.20 11.83
C LEU A 169 10.81 -5.41 12.27
N CYS A 170 11.38 -4.46 13.00
CA CYS A 170 12.73 -4.57 13.56
C CYS A 170 12.76 -5.21 14.97
N LYS A 171 11.62 -5.67 15.52
CA LYS A 171 11.60 -6.41 16.79
C LYS A 171 12.37 -7.72 16.68
N ARG A 172 13.13 -8.07 17.73
CA ARG A 172 13.79 -9.37 17.84
C ARG A 172 12.81 -10.35 18.49
N GLN A 173 12.58 -11.51 17.86
CA GLN A 173 11.63 -12.52 18.37
C GLN A 173 12.00 -13.10 19.76
N ASN A 174 13.24 -12.90 20.25
CA ASN A 174 13.76 -13.57 21.44
C ASN A 174 14.14 -12.67 22.62
N SER A 175 13.80 -11.36 22.63
CA SER A 175 14.08 -10.51 23.80
C SER A 175 12.85 -10.32 24.68
N LYS A 176 12.81 -11.02 25.82
CA LYS A 176 11.75 -10.89 26.83
C LYS A 176 11.79 -9.54 27.58
N THR A 177 12.84 -8.75 27.37
CA THR A 177 13.11 -7.47 28.06
C THR A 177 13.76 -6.51 27.08
N GLN A 178 13.04 -6.15 26.01
CA GLN A 178 13.56 -5.21 25.04
C GLN A 178 13.18 -3.78 25.46
N GLU A 179 14.15 -3.06 26.01
CA GLU A 179 14.02 -1.63 26.27
C GLU A 179 13.70 -0.90 24.95
N TRP A 180 12.87 0.14 25.04
CA TRP A 180 12.42 0.90 23.87
C TRP A 180 13.58 1.44 23.02
N GLU A 181 14.68 1.79 23.68
CA GLU A 181 15.90 2.33 23.07
C GLU A 181 16.58 1.33 22.13
N GLU A 182 16.55 0.03 22.47
CA GLU A 182 17.12 -1.01 21.60
C GLU A 182 16.34 -1.13 20.27
N LYS A 183 15.02 -0.96 20.30
CA LYS A 183 14.19 -1.06 19.09
C LYS A 183 14.50 0.06 18.10
N GLN A 184 14.69 1.28 18.60
CA GLN A 184 15.07 2.42 17.75
C GLN A 184 16.44 2.20 17.12
N LYS A 185 17.41 1.68 17.89
CA LYS A 185 18.73 1.31 17.38
C LYS A 185 18.65 0.33 16.21
N TYR A 186 17.81 -0.70 16.29
CA TYR A 186 17.64 -1.66 15.18
C TYR A 186 17.01 -1.02 13.94
N VAL A 187 16.10 -0.06 14.12
CA VAL A 187 15.56 0.72 12.99
C VAL A 187 16.68 1.53 12.34
N ASP A 188 17.50 2.23 13.12
CA ASP A 188 18.63 3.01 12.62
C ASP A 188 19.68 2.14 11.90
N GLU A 189 20.04 1.00 12.48
CA GLU A 189 20.96 0.01 11.86
C GLU A 189 20.41 -0.49 10.52
N PHE A 190 19.12 -0.82 10.46
CA PHE A 190 18.48 -1.22 9.21
C PHE A 190 18.53 -0.10 8.17
N ILE A 191 18.16 1.13 8.55
CA ILE A 191 18.17 2.29 7.65
C ILE A 191 19.56 2.52 7.08
N LEU A 192 20.59 2.48 7.93
CA LEU A 192 21.99 2.65 7.51
C LEU A 192 22.46 1.52 6.59
N SER A 193 21.96 0.28 6.77
CA SER A 193 22.30 -0.84 5.90
C SER A 193 21.83 -0.65 4.44
N ILE A 194 20.69 0.02 4.22
CA ILE A 194 20.14 0.27 2.88
C ILE A 194 20.47 1.67 2.34
N ARG A 195 20.76 2.61 3.24
CA ARG A 195 21.07 4.01 2.94
C ARG A 195 22.19 4.51 3.88
N PRO A 196 23.46 4.17 3.59
CA PRO A 196 24.60 4.51 4.47
C PRO A 196 24.83 6.02 4.66
N ASN A 197 24.37 6.84 3.71
CA ASN A 197 24.58 8.29 3.71
C ASN A 197 23.46 9.08 4.38
N VAL A 198 22.52 8.42 5.06
CA VAL A 198 21.46 9.11 5.81
C VAL A 198 22.12 9.92 6.95
N PRO A 199 21.72 11.19 7.17
CA PRO A 199 22.26 11.98 8.28
C PRO A 199 22.07 11.29 9.63
N VAL A 200 23.14 11.26 10.42
CA VAL A 200 23.17 10.72 11.78
C VAL A 200 23.49 11.85 12.74
N TYR A 201 22.76 11.89 13.85
CA TYR A 201 22.89 12.90 14.90
C TYR A 201 23.28 12.21 16.19
N SER A 202 24.35 12.68 16.82
CA SER A 202 24.80 12.18 18.11
C SER A 202 24.53 13.21 19.19
N PHE A 203 24.06 12.76 20.35
CA PHE A 203 23.92 13.60 21.53
C PHE A 203 24.31 12.83 22.78
N GLN A 204 24.72 13.57 23.81
CA GLN A 204 25.08 12.99 25.09
C GLN A 204 23.82 12.81 25.95
N ARG A 205 23.64 11.61 26.51
CA ARG A 205 22.60 11.32 27.49
C ARG A 205 23.22 10.59 28.67
N LYS A 206 23.27 11.26 29.82
CA LYS A 206 23.98 10.78 31.01
C LYS A 206 25.42 10.38 30.63
N ASP A 207 25.73 9.09 30.69
CA ASP A 207 27.06 8.52 30.52
C ASP A 207 27.29 7.87 29.15
N SER A 208 26.36 8.03 28.19
CA SER A 208 26.50 7.47 26.84
C SER A 208 26.24 8.49 25.74
N ILE A 209 26.92 8.29 24.60
CA ILE A 209 26.61 8.98 23.34
C ILE A 209 25.59 8.12 22.61
N ILE A 210 24.43 8.70 22.35
CA ILE A 210 23.38 8.08 21.55
C ILE A 210 23.46 8.67 20.15
N SER A 211 23.41 7.80 19.14
CA SER A 211 23.38 8.18 17.73
C SER A 211 22.05 7.75 17.12
N GLU A 212 21.37 8.67 16.46
CA GLU A 212 20.07 8.46 15.81
C GLU A 212 20.16 8.85 14.34
N THR A 213 19.50 8.12 13.44
CA THR A 213 19.28 8.65 12.09
C THR A 213 18.33 9.84 12.12
N ILE A 214 18.31 10.65 11.06
CA ILE A 214 17.33 11.73 10.90
C ILE A 214 15.89 11.27 11.19
N TYR A 215 15.52 10.04 10.83
CA TYR A 215 14.15 9.55 11.01
C TYR A 215 13.81 9.31 12.48
N THR A 216 14.74 8.71 13.24
CA THR A 216 14.58 8.50 14.69
C THR A 216 14.61 9.83 15.45
N LYS A 217 15.52 10.75 15.08
CA LYS A 217 15.56 12.13 15.61
C LYS A 217 14.19 12.80 15.45
N LEU A 218 13.65 12.83 14.24
CA LEU A 218 12.38 13.51 13.94
C LEU A 218 11.22 12.89 14.72
N ARG A 219 11.13 11.55 14.79
CA ARG A 219 10.12 10.87 15.62
C ARG A 219 10.24 11.25 17.09
N ASN A 220 11.46 11.30 17.62
CA ASN A 220 11.71 11.64 19.02
C ASN A 220 11.44 13.12 19.32
N GLN A 221 11.64 14.04 18.37
CA GLN A 221 11.26 15.45 18.49
C GLN A 221 9.74 15.64 18.61
N VAL A 222 8.95 14.81 17.92
CA VAL A 222 7.47 14.82 18.07
C VAL A 222 7.04 14.19 19.39
N GLY A 223 7.69 13.11 19.82
CA GLY A 223 7.34 12.41 21.06
C GLY A 223 7.86 13.05 22.35
N HIS A 224 8.90 13.88 22.25
CA HIS A 224 9.52 14.57 23.37
C HIS A 224 9.71 16.04 23.01
N THR A 225 8.94 16.91 23.67
CA THR A 225 9.11 18.37 23.57
C THR A 225 10.46 18.75 24.20
N ARG A 226 11.54 18.69 23.41
CA ARG A 226 12.85 19.21 23.84
C ARG A 226 12.77 20.73 23.87
N PRO A 227 13.49 21.41 24.78
CA PRO A 227 13.40 22.87 24.95
C PRO A 227 13.64 23.67 23.65
N ASP A 228 14.42 23.12 22.74
CA ASP A 228 14.81 23.76 21.48
C ASP A 228 14.10 23.18 20.23
N THR A 229 13.05 22.38 20.41
CA THR A 229 12.31 21.81 19.27
C THR A 229 11.20 22.77 18.82
N ASN A 230 11.33 23.31 17.62
CA ASN A 230 10.23 23.97 16.91
C ASN A 230 9.39 22.93 16.14
N LEU A 231 8.12 22.77 16.51
CA LEU A 231 7.21 21.80 15.89
C LEU A 231 6.99 22.05 14.39
N GLU A 232 6.99 23.30 13.96
CA GLU A 232 6.82 23.65 12.54
C GLU A 232 8.05 23.26 11.72
N GLU A 233 9.24 23.49 12.26
CA GLU A 233 10.50 23.03 11.65
C GLU A 233 10.55 21.50 11.58
N THR A 234 10.20 20.81 12.67
CA THR A 234 10.11 19.33 12.67
C THR A 234 9.11 18.83 11.63
N ARG A 235 7.94 19.47 11.49
CA ARG A 235 6.95 19.15 10.45
C ARG A 235 7.54 19.29 9.05
N ASN A 236 8.25 20.39 8.78
CA ASN A 236 8.86 20.66 7.48
C ASN A 236 10.02 19.68 7.16
N GLU A 237 10.85 19.35 8.15
CA GLU A 237 11.88 18.32 8.02
C GLU A 237 11.24 16.94 7.75
N MET A 238 10.15 16.59 8.43
CA MET A 238 9.42 15.34 8.17
C MET A 238 8.86 15.28 6.75
N VAL A 239 8.25 16.36 6.25
CA VAL A 239 7.76 16.44 4.86
C VAL A 239 8.89 16.19 3.88
N THR A 240 10.04 16.85 4.09
CA THR A 240 11.22 16.72 3.21
C THR A 240 11.79 15.31 3.19
N ASN A 241 11.75 14.61 4.33
CA ASN A 241 12.28 13.26 4.48
C ASN A 241 11.25 12.16 4.21
N LEU A 242 9.99 12.50 3.96
CA LEU A 242 8.89 11.54 3.88
C LEU A 242 9.06 10.55 2.70
N ASN A 243 9.32 11.04 1.49
CA ASN A 243 9.45 10.18 0.31
C ASN A 243 10.64 9.20 0.42
N PRO A 244 11.85 9.64 0.81
CA PRO A 244 12.93 8.71 1.15
C PRO A 244 12.54 7.69 2.21
N PHE A 245 11.81 8.11 3.24
CA PHE A 245 11.38 7.21 4.31
C PHE A 245 10.37 6.17 3.81
N ILE A 246 9.39 6.55 2.99
CA ILE A 246 8.44 5.64 2.37
C ILE A 246 9.16 4.53 1.59
N SER A 247 10.20 4.90 0.82
CA SER A 247 11.03 3.93 0.09
C SER A 247 11.76 2.96 1.02
N ILE A 248 12.35 3.47 2.10
CA ILE A 248 13.03 2.69 3.15
C ILE A 248 12.07 1.67 3.78
N ILE A 249 10.86 2.10 4.13
CA ILE A 249 9.85 1.25 4.78
C ILE A 249 9.31 0.19 3.82
N SER A 250 9.07 0.54 2.55
CA SER A 250 8.68 -0.43 1.52
C SER A 250 9.75 -1.52 1.34
N GLU A 251 11.02 -1.15 1.39
CA GLU A 251 12.14 -2.11 1.33
C GLU A 251 12.20 -3.00 2.58
N LEU A 252 12.03 -2.43 3.78
CA LEU A 252 11.95 -3.18 5.05
C LEU A 252 10.83 -4.22 5.02
N ILE A 253 9.63 -3.82 4.63
CA ILE A 253 8.47 -4.69 4.47
C ILE A 253 8.80 -5.81 3.48
N SER A 254 9.37 -5.48 2.32
CA SER A 254 9.72 -6.46 1.29
C SER A 254 10.74 -7.50 1.76
N GLN A 255 11.78 -7.09 2.48
CA GLN A 255 12.82 -8.00 3.00
C GLN A 255 12.28 -8.88 4.12
N LYS A 256 11.53 -8.32 5.07
CA LYS A 256 11.03 -9.07 6.23
C LYS A 256 9.93 -10.06 5.88
N ILE A 257 9.09 -9.73 4.90
CA ILE A 257 8.00 -10.60 4.46
C ILE A 257 8.48 -11.64 3.43
N SER A 258 9.54 -11.36 2.66
CA SER A 258 10.09 -12.35 1.72
C SER A 258 10.96 -13.42 2.38
N ASN A 259 11.42 -13.19 3.63
CA ASN A 259 12.26 -14.11 4.40
C ASN A 259 11.47 -15.00 5.37
N VAL A 260 10.14 -14.98 5.27
CA VAL A 260 9.19 -15.86 5.97
C VAL A 260 8.52 -16.74 4.94
#